data_AF-A0A9W5TYL6-F1
#
_entry.id   AF-A0A9W5TYL6-F1
#
_cell.length_a   1.000
_cell.length_b   1.000
_cell.length_c   1.000
_cell.angle_alpha   90.00
_cell.angle_beta   90.00
_cell.angle_gamma   90.00
#
_symmetry.space_group_name_H-M   'P 1'
#
loop_
_entity.id
_entity.type
_entity.pdbx_description
1 polymer ?
#
loop_
_entity_poly.entity_id
_entity_poly.type
_entity_poly.pdbx_seq_one_letter_code
_entity_poly.pdbx_strand_id
1 'polypeptide(L)' 'MKSGDLAGIYCFDYKYQGTNYELAYRIEEDEQGEIIFLIMTGTRENFYHQLKTYLKN' A
#
# COMPACT_ATOMS: atom_id res chain seq x y z
N MET A 1 -6.49 -1.49 -12.08
CA MET A 1 -6.85 -1.68 -10.65
C MET A 1 -6.30 -3.02 -10.21
N LYS A 2 -5.68 -3.13 -9.03
CA LYS A 2 -5.17 -4.41 -8.51
C LYS A 2 -6.35 -5.34 -8.18
N SER A 3 -6.13 -6.65 -8.23
CA SER A 3 -7.15 -7.68 -8.01
C SER A 3 -6.70 -8.67 -6.93
N GLY A 4 -7.62 -9.52 -6.46
CA GLY A 4 -7.35 -10.48 -5.38
C GLY A 4 -7.05 -9.79 -4.05
N ASP A 5 -6.06 -10.29 -3.30
CA ASP A 5 -5.67 -9.78 -1.98
C ASP A 5 -5.29 -8.29 -1.93
N LEU A 6 -5.08 -7.65 -3.09
CA LEU A 6 -4.69 -6.24 -3.19
C LEU A 6 -5.79 -5.36 -3.81
N ALA A 7 -7.02 -5.87 -3.94
CA ALA A 7 -8.15 -5.06 -4.39
C ALA A 7 -8.36 -3.88 -3.42
N GLY A 8 -8.62 -2.69 -3.95
CA GLY A 8 -8.76 -1.45 -3.16
C GLY A 8 -7.44 -0.79 -2.75
N ILE A 9 -6.29 -1.39 -3.04
CA ILE A 9 -4.97 -0.78 -2.80
C ILE A 9 -4.50 0.00 -4.02
N TYR A 10 -4.09 1.24 -3.80
CA TYR A 10 -3.41 2.09 -4.78
C TYR A 10 -1.90 1.96 -4.60
N CYS A 11 -1.16 1.83 -5.71
CA CYS A 11 0.30 1.75 -5.70
C CYS A 11 0.90 2.88 -6.57
N PHE A 12 2.00 3.46 -6.10
CA PHE A 12 2.79 4.45 -6.84
C PHE A 12 4.28 4.14 -6.73
N ASP A 13 4.92 3.96 -7.88
CA ASP A 13 6.36 3.72 -7.98
C ASP A 13 7.11 5.04 -8.10
N TYR A 14 8.18 5.20 -7.32
CA TYR A 14 9.04 6.39 -7.40
C TYR A 14 10.51 6.05 -7.24
N LYS A 15 11.37 6.92 -7.77
CA LYS A 15 12.82 6.75 -7.69
C LYS A 15 13.41 7.84 -6.80
N TYR A 16 14.21 7.45 -5.81
CA TYR A 16 14.91 8.36 -4.92
C TYR A 16 16.34 7.88 -4.70
N GLN A 17 17.32 8.76 -4.93
CA GLN A 17 18.75 8.48 -4.79
C GLN A 17 19.22 7.21 -5.53
N GLY A 18 18.66 6.94 -6.72
CA GLY A 18 19.04 5.76 -7.51
C GLY A 18 18.24 4.49 -7.17
N THR A 19 17.52 4.48 -6.04
CA THR A 19 16.72 3.33 -5.58
C THR A 19 15.26 3.47 -6.00
N ASN A 20 14.66 2.36 -6.45
CA ASN A 20 13.24 2.29 -6.76
C ASN A 20 12.45 1.92 -5.50
N TYR A 21 11.46 2.73 -5.19
CA TYR A 21 10.53 2.55 -4.08
C TYR A 21 9.13 2.30 -4.62
N GLU A 22 8.33 1.66 -3.79
CA GLU A 22 6.91 1.50 -4.00
C GLU A 22 6.16 2.05 -2.79
N LEU A 23 5.16 2.89 -3.07
CA LEU A 23 4.19 3.41 -2.11
C LEU A 23 2.87 2.67 -2.33
N ALA A 24 2.33 2.03 -1.30
CA ALA A 24 1.00 1.46 -1.29
C ALA A 24 0.12 2.22 -0.31
N TYR A 25 -1.09 2.58 -0.73
CA TYR A 25 -2.07 3.22 0.14
C TYR A 25 -3.50 2.74 -0.09
N ARG A 26 -4.32 2.84 0.96
CA ARG A 26 -5.78 2.71 0.87
C ARG A 26 -6.43 3.83 1.65
N ILE A 27 -7.60 4.24 1.18
CA ILE A 27 -8.44 5.24 1.84
C ILE A 27 -9.70 4.50 2.26
N GLU A 28 -9.96 4.49 3.56
CA GLU A 28 -11.18 3.94 4.14
C GLU A 28 -11.90 5.03 4.91
N GLU A 29 -13.22 4.94 4.94
CA GLU A 29 -14.05 5.78 5.78
C GLU A 29 -14.64 4.87 6.85
N ASP A 30 -14.47 5.23 8.12
CA ASP A 30 -15.07 4.48 9.22
C ASP A 30 -16.58 4.76 9.36
N GLU A 31 -17.25 4.08 10.28
CA GLU A 31 -18.69 4.26 10.50
C GLU A 31 -19.08 5.68 10.96
N GLN A 32 -18.12 6.47 11.42
CA GLN A 32 -18.29 7.85 11.89
C GLN A 32 -17.94 8.89 10.82
N GLY A 33 -17.48 8.45 9.64
CA GLY A 33 -17.05 9.33 8.56
C GLY A 33 -15.58 9.76 8.64
N GLU A 34 -14.77 9.13 9.52
CA GLU A 34 -13.35 9.42 9.64
C GLU A 34 -12.55 8.73 8.52
N ILE A 35 -11.70 9.51 7.85
CA ILE A 35 -10.86 8.99 6.76
C ILE A 35 -9.59 8.35 7.34
N ILE A 36 -9.45 7.04 7.16
CA ILE A 36 -8.28 6.25 7.52
C ILE A 36 -7.39 6.08 6.29
N PHE A 37 -6.14 6.53 6.40
CA PHE A 37 -5.09 6.27 5.41
C PHE A 37 -4.16 5.18 5.91
N LEU A 38 -4.14 4.04 5.22
CA LEU A 38 -3.04 3.10 5.37
C LEU A 38 -1.96 3.48 4.36
N ILE A 39 -0.72 3.70 4.80
CA ILE A 39 0.41 4.05 3.94
C ILE A 39 1.58 3.13 4.26
N MET A 40 2.09 2.44 3.24
CA MET A 40 3.32 1.66 3.32
C MET A 40 4.26 2.09 2.19
N THR A 41 5.52 2.39 2.51
CA THR A 41 6.56 2.67 1.51
C THR A 41 7.79 1.81 1.78
N GLY A 42 8.42 1.32 0.72
CA GLY A 42 9.61 0.49 0.84
C GLY A 42 10.30 0.23 -0.49
N THR A 43 11.47 -0.40 -0.42
CA THR A 43 12.14 -0.93 -1.62
C THR A 43 11.33 -2.09 -2.19
N ARG A 44 11.42 -2.34 -3.50
CA ARG A 44 10.62 -3.39 -4.16
C ARG A 44 10.89 -4.81 -3.64
N GLU A 45 12.04 -5.04 -3.01
CA GLU A 45 12.39 -6.33 -2.46
C GLU A 45 11.44 -6.68 -1.29
N ASN A 46 10.70 -7.79 -1.42
CA ASN A 46 9.71 -8.27 -0.46
C ASN A 46 8.51 -7.33 -0.14
N PHE A 47 8.39 -6.17 -0.81
CA PHE A 47 7.33 -5.18 -0.53
C PHE A 47 5.92 -5.78 -0.54
N TYR A 48 5.54 -6.47 -1.63
CA TYR A 48 4.20 -7.06 -1.74
C TYR A 48 3.95 -8.19 -0.76
N HIS A 49 4.99 -8.91 -0.34
CA HIS A 49 4.86 -9.94 0.68
C HIS A 49 4.52 -9.31 2.03
N GLN A 50 5.27 -8.28 2.43
CA GLN A 50 5.03 -7.54 3.67
C GLN A 50 3.67 -6.84 3.66
N LEU A 51 3.31 -6.21 2.54
CA LEU A 51 2.01 -5.54 2.36
C LEU A 51 0.85 -6.53 2.56
N LYS A 52 0.93 -7.70 1.94
CA LYS A 52 -0.09 -8.75 2.11
C LYS A 52 -0.15 -9.27 3.54
N THR A 53 0.98 -9.39 4.23
CA THR A 53 1.01 -9.78 5.64
C THR A 53 0.34 -8.72 6.51
N TYR A 54 0.57 -7.44 6.23
CA TYR A 54 -0.09 -6.35 6.94
C TYR A 54 -1.62 -6.36 6.72
N LEU A 55 -2.08 -6.58 5.48
CA LEU A 55 -3.50 -6.56 5.12
C LEU A 55 -4.29 -7.80 5.58
N LYS A 56 -3.62 -8.86 6.05
CA LYS A 56 -4.26 -10.07 6.56
C LYS A 56 -4.66 -9.99 8.04
N ASN A 57 -4.20 -8.98 8.75
CA ASN A 57 -4.47 -8.72 10.16
C ASN A 57 -5.32 -7.45 10.32
#